data_AF-A0A4S4DH04-F1
#
_entry.id   AF-A0A4S4DH04-F1
#
_cell.length_a   1.000
_cell.length_b   1.000
_cell.length_c   1.000
_cell.angle_alpha   90.00
_cell.angle_beta   90.00
_cell.angle_gamma   90.00
#
_symmetry.space_group_name_H-M   'P 1'
#
loop_
_entity.id
_entity.type
_entity.pdbx_description
1 polymer ?
#
loop_
_entity_poly.entity_id
_entity_poly.type
_entity_poly.pdbx_seq_one_letter_code
_entity_poly.pdbx_strand_id
1 'polypeptide(L)'
;MRNQISYQPLGKMYNRLKPFFAVIFLQFGFAGMDILSKVALNEGMSNYVFVVYRHAIATIVITPFAVILDKKARPKMTFSIFAKIMLLSLLEPVIDQNLYFLGMKYTTATFATAMSNILPAITFLMACFLGMERIKIKSIRSQAKIVGTITTVGGAMIMTLVKGPIIQLFRKKGSSINELQKGGVNLQHSIKGALMITVGCFSWACFMNLQAITLKTYPTELSLTAWICLLGTAQGAIVALIMERGNASVWSISWDTKLLTALYSGIVCSGLTYYIQGVIMKDRGPVFVTAFSPLSMVIVAIMSSFILAEQMYLGRILGAIVIVAGLYFVVWGKSKDYDSLFPLTDNQTAPAKQTMDQDNNGDGISCHEIITIDASNKGTMTIEVQKSDKGNQTTA
;
A
#
# COMPACT_ATOMS: atom_id res chain seq x y z
N MET A 1 -4.07 14.05 -45.52
CA MET A 1 -4.22 13.90 -44.05
C MET A 1 -3.68 12.55 -43.64
N ARG A 2 -2.55 12.51 -42.93
CA ARG A 2 -1.83 11.29 -42.56
C ARG A 2 -2.29 10.88 -41.16
N ASN A 3 -2.94 9.72 -41.04
CA ASN A 3 -3.44 9.16 -39.79
C ASN A 3 -2.32 9.03 -38.74
N GLN A 4 -2.43 9.78 -37.64
CA GLN A 4 -1.75 9.44 -36.38
C GLN A 4 -2.72 8.66 -35.50
N ILE A 5 -2.65 7.33 -35.59
CA ILE A 5 -3.24 6.45 -34.58
C ILE A 5 -2.31 6.51 -33.37
N SER A 6 -2.78 7.19 -32.33
CA SER A 6 -2.09 7.38 -31.06
C SER A 6 -1.88 6.05 -30.34
N TYR A 7 -0.64 5.57 -30.25
CA TYR A 7 -0.19 4.47 -29.40
C TYR A 7 -0.13 4.85 -27.89
N GLN A 8 -1.09 5.64 -27.39
CA GLN A 8 -1.19 6.04 -25.98
C GLN A 8 -2.04 5.17 -25.01
N PRO A 9 -2.86 4.16 -25.40
CA PRO A 9 -3.71 3.45 -24.43
C PRO A 9 -2.92 2.52 -23.49
N LEU A 10 -1.91 1.81 -24.03
CA LEU A 10 -1.25 0.70 -23.33
C LEU A 10 -0.34 1.19 -22.19
N GLY A 11 0.43 2.26 -22.43
CA GLY A 11 1.27 2.88 -21.40
C GLY A 11 0.45 3.51 -20.26
N LYS A 12 -0.72 4.08 -20.57
CA LYS A 12 -1.65 4.61 -19.56
C LYS A 12 -2.26 3.49 -18.71
N MET A 13 -2.63 2.36 -19.31
CA MET A 13 -3.12 1.19 -18.59
C MET A 13 -2.03 0.55 -17.70
N TYR A 14 -0.81 0.44 -18.20
CA TYR A 14 0.34 -0.05 -17.42
C TYR A 14 0.61 0.79 -16.17
N ASN A 15 0.68 2.12 -16.30
CA ASN A 15 0.89 3.02 -15.17
C ASN A 15 -0.26 2.96 -14.14
N ARG A 16 -1.50 2.67 -14.60
CA ARG A 16 -2.66 2.48 -13.72
C ARG A 16 -2.57 1.19 -12.90
N LEU A 17 -2.12 0.10 -13.50
CA LEU A 17 -2.03 -1.24 -12.89
C LEU A 17 -0.75 -1.46 -12.07
N LYS A 18 0.33 -0.73 -12.38
CA LYS A 18 1.64 -0.86 -11.72
C LYS A 18 1.56 -0.87 -10.18
N PRO A 19 0.83 0.04 -9.51
CA PRO A 19 0.73 0.01 -8.04
C PRO A 19 0.04 -1.25 -7.50
N PHE A 20 -0.92 -1.83 -8.24
CA PHE A 20 -1.61 -3.05 -7.81
C PHE A 20 -0.68 -4.25 -7.88
N PHE A 21 0.02 -4.43 -9.00
CA PHE A 21 1.03 -5.50 -9.13
C PHE A 21 2.14 -5.36 -8.10
N ALA A 22 2.59 -4.14 -7.84
CA ALA A 22 3.58 -3.85 -6.83
C ALA A 22 3.10 -4.26 -5.44
N VAL A 23 1.88 -3.87 -5.02
CA VAL A 23 1.35 -4.29 -3.72
C VAL A 23 1.16 -5.80 -3.64
N ILE A 24 0.66 -6.47 -4.69
CA ILE A 24 0.52 -7.93 -4.71
C ILE A 24 1.88 -8.60 -4.50
N PHE A 25 2.92 -8.12 -5.18
CA PHE A 25 4.30 -8.59 -4.97
C PHE A 25 4.76 -8.40 -3.51
N LEU A 26 4.44 -7.28 -2.88
CA LEU A 26 4.74 -7.06 -1.45
C LEU A 26 4.05 -8.10 -0.56
N GLN A 27 2.80 -8.48 -0.86
CA GLN A 27 2.06 -9.47 -0.06
C GLN A 27 2.69 -10.87 -0.14
N PHE A 28 3.19 -11.27 -1.32
CA PHE A 28 3.97 -12.51 -1.44
C PHE A 28 5.28 -12.44 -0.64
N GLY A 29 5.96 -11.28 -0.65
CA GLY A 29 7.15 -11.04 0.16
C GLY A 29 6.87 -11.20 1.66
N PHE A 30 5.83 -10.55 2.17
CA PHE A 30 5.42 -10.67 3.58
C PHE A 30 5.05 -12.11 3.94
N ALA A 31 4.29 -12.80 3.09
CA ALA A 31 3.90 -14.17 3.35
C ALA A 31 5.10 -15.13 3.45
N GLY A 32 6.09 -15.00 2.55
CA GLY A 32 7.32 -15.77 2.63
C GLY A 32 8.10 -15.50 3.92
N MET A 33 8.15 -14.23 4.35
CA MET A 33 8.80 -13.83 5.59
C MET A 33 8.08 -14.40 6.81
N ASP A 34 6.76 -14.40 6.87
CA ASP A 34 6.01 -14.94 8.01
C ASP A 34 6.31 -16.43 8.24
N ILE A 35 6.37 -17.20 7.15
CA ILE A 35 6.71 -18.63 7.19
C ILE A 35 8.15 -18.84 7.64
N LEU A 36 9.12 -18.18 6.98
CA LEU A 36 10.55 -18.32 7.28
C LEU A 36 10.88 -17.85 8.70
N SER A 37 10.28 -16.74 9.14
CA SER A 37 10.43 -16.20 10.48
C SER A 37 9.85 -17.15 11.52
N LYS A 38 8.67 -17.72 11.27
CA LYS A 38 8.09 -18.69 12.21
C LYS A 38 8.96 -19.95 12.35
N VAL A 39 9.51 -20.47 11.26
CA VAL A 39 10.46 -21.60 11.30
C VAL A 39 11.68 -21.22 12.15
N ALA A 40 12.35 -20.11 11.84
CA ALA A 40 13.55 -19.67 12.57
C ALA A 40 13.29 -19.38 14.06
N LEU A 41 12.15 -18.77 14.40
CA LEU A 41 11.74 -18.49 15.78
C LEU A 41 11.47 -19.77 16.57
N ASN A 42 10.89 -20.79 15.93
CA ASN A 42 10.67 -22.10 16.54
C ASN A 42 11.99 -22.86 16.78
N GLU A 43 13.01 -22.63 15.95
CA GLU A 43 14.39 -23.14 16.12
C GLU A 43 15.23 -22.31 17.11
N GLY A 44 14.59 -21.42 17.87
CA GLY A 44 15.22 -20.66 18.95
C GLY A 44 15.91 -19.37 18.55
N MET A 45 15.69 -18.86 17.33
CA MET A 45 16.18 -17.52 16.97
C MET A 45 15.54 -16.45 17.87
N SER A 46 16.35 -15.52 18.39
CA SER A 46 15.82 -14.35 19.11
C SER A 46 15.16 -13.40 18.12
N ASN A 47 13.92 -12.97 18.41
CA ASN A 47 13.22 -12.00 17.57
C ASN A 47 13.96 -10.64 17.56
N TYR A 48 14.58 -10.24 18.67
CA TYR A 48 15.31 -8.97 18.76
C TYR A 48 16.50 -8.95 17.82
N VAL A 49 17.33 -9.99 17.88
CA VAL A 49 18.50 -10.13 17.01
C VAL A 49 18.10 -10.32 15.55
N PHE A 50 17.02 -11.06 15.29
CA PHE A 50 16.48 -11.22 13.93
C PHE A 50 16.13 -9.88 13.28
N VAL A 51 15.40 -9.03 13.99
CA VAL A 51 15.02 -7.68 13.53
C VAL A 51 16.28 -6.85 13.23
N VAL A 52 17.30 -6.90 14.09
CA VAL A 52 18.57 -6.18 13.86
C VAL A 52 19.24 -6.65 12.57
N TYR A 53 19.42 -7.96 12.38
CA TYR A 53 20.04 -8.49 11.18
C TYR A 53 19.25 -8.15 9.91
N ARG A 54 17.93 -8.28 9.97
CA ARG A 54 17.02 -7.93 8.87
C ARG A 54 17.26 -6.50 8.40
N HIS A 55 17.29 -5.53 9.32
CA HIS A 55 17.49 -4.13 8.97
C HIS A 55 18.95 -3.79 8.62
N ALA A 56 19.93 -4.46 9.22
CA ALA A 56 21.34 -4.28 8.86
C ALA A 56 21.58 -4.70 7.40
N ILE A 57 21.06 -5.87 7.01
CA ILE A 57 21.13 -6.38 5.63
C ILE A 57 20.43 -5.42 4.68
N ALA A 58 19.21 -4.97 5.02
CA ALA A 58 18.48 -3.99 4.20
C ALA A 58 19.27 -2.68 4.01
N THR A 59 19.93 -2.20 5.08
CA THR A 59 20.76 -1.00 5.03
C THR A 59 21.93 -1.18 4.08
N ILE A 60 22.67 -2.29 4.19
CA ILE A 60 23.82 -2.60 3.32
C ILE A 60 23.38 -2.67 1.86
N VAL A 61 22.22 -3.28 1.58
CA VAL A 61 21.71 -3.48 0.23
C VAL A 61 21.18 -2.18 -0.38
N ILE A 62 20.39 -1.40 0.35
CA ILE A 62 19.71 -0.20 -0.19
C ILE A 62 20.61 1.03 -0.23
N THR A 63 21.57 1.16 0.70
CA THR A 63 22.41 2.37 0.80
C THR A 63 23.17 2.69 -0.50
N PRO A 64 23.81 1.74 -1.21
CA PRO A 64 24.47 2.01 -2.49
C PRO A 64 23.52 2.61 -3.53
N PHE A 65 22.33 2.03 -3.68
CA PHE A 65 21.31 2.54 -4.60
C PHE A 65 20.83 3.93 -4.19
N ALA A 66 20.61 4.16 -2.89
CA ALA A 66 20.22 5.48 -2.38
C ALA A 66 21.29 6.55 -2.63
N VAL A 67 22.58 6.22 -2.48
CA VAL A 67 23.68 7.15 -2.71
C VAL A 67 23.84 7.48 -4.19
N ILE A 68 23.59 6.53 -5.09
CA ILE A 68 23.75 6.72 -6.54
C ILE A 68 22.51 7.39 -7.16
N LEU A 69 21.31 6.89 -6.86
CA LEU A 69 20.06 7.28 -7.53
C LEU A 69 19.46 8.57 -6.96
N ASP A 70 19.56 8.80 -5.64
CA ASP A 70 18.98 10.00 -5.02
C ASP A 70 19.97 11.16 -4.89
N LYS A 71 21.22 11.00 -5.35
CA LYS A 71 22.31 11.98 -5.14
C LYS A 71 21.91 13.42 -5.44
N LYS A 72 21.17 13.63 -6.54
CA LYS A 72 20.75 14.96 -7.02
C LYS A 72 19.42 15.44 -6.44
N ALA A 73 18.58 14.52 -5.96
CA ALA A 73 17.23 14.80 -5.50
C ALA A 73 17.14 14.94 -3.96
N ARG A 74 18.19 14.53 -3.23
CA ARG A 74 18.20 14.48 -1.77
C ARG A 74 18.05 15.88 -1.14
N PRO A 75 16.99 16.13 -0.35
CA PRO A 75 16.84 17.36 0.40
C PRO A 75 17.87 17.47 1.53
N LYS A 76 18.14 18.70 2.00
CA LYS A 76 18.94 18.92 3.20
C LYS A 76 18.25 18.30 4.41
N MET A 77 19.02 17.55 5.21
CA MET A 77 18.50 16.93 6.44
C MET A 77 18.32 18.01 7.51
N THR A 78 17.08 18.35 7.84
CA THR A 78 16.75 19.22 8.97
C THR A 78 16.49 18.39 10.22
N PHE A 79 16.59 19.00 11.40
CA PHE A 79 16.28 18.31 12.66
C PHE A 79 14.85 17.73 12.68
N SER A 80 13.86 18.46 12.14
CA SER A 80 12.47 17.98 12.07
C SER A 80 12.33 16.75 11.17
N ILE A 81 13.00 16.71 10.01
CA ILE A 81 12.99 15.53 9.13
C ILE A 81 13.68 14.35 9.82
N PHE A 82 14.85 14.58 10.41
CA PHE A 82 15.58 13.55 11.13
C PHE A 82 14.75 12.96 12.28
N ALA A 83 14.09 13.81 13.08
CA ALA A 83 13.21 13.36 14.16
C ALA A 83 12.03 12.51 13.66
N LYS A 84 11.42 12.87 12.52
CA LYS A 84 10.38 12.04 11.89
C LYS A 84 10.93 10.68 11.46
N ILE A 85 12.14 10.63 10.89
CA ILE A 85 12.76 9.36 10.46
C ILE A 85 13.18 8.51 11.67
N MET A 86 13.65 9.13 12.74
CA MET A 86 13.91 8.47 14.02
C MET A 86 12.63 7.84 14.59
N LEU A 87 11.50 8.55 14.53
CA LEU A 87 10.21 8.02 14.96
C LEU A 87 9.70 6.92 14.02
N LEU A 88 9.88 7.05 12.71
CA LEU A 88 9.54 5.99 11.75
C LEU A 88 10.29 4.69 12.03
N SER A 89 11.60 4.79 12.31
CA SER A 89 12.42 3.63 12.67
C SER A 89 12.07 3.03 14.03
N LEU A 90 11.55 3.83 14.96
CA LEU A 90 11.05 3.31 16.24
C LEU A 90 9.72 2.56 16.07
N LEU A 91 8.79 3.13 15.28
CA LEU A 91 7.44 2.61 15.16
C LEU A 91 7.39 1.24 14.48
N GLU A 92 7.99 1.09 13.29
CA GLU A 92 7.88 -0.18 12.56
C GLU A 92 9.07 -1.12 12.81
N PRO A 93 10.34 -0.74 12.54
CA PRO A 93 11.48 -1.64 12.75
C PRO A 93 11.60 -2.14 14.18
N VAL A 94 11.38 -1.27 15.18
CA VAL A 94 11.61 -1.63 16.58
C VAL A 94 10.34 -2.15 17.25
N ILE A 95 9.29 -1.33 17.36
CA ILE A 95 8.10 -1.68 18.14
C ILE A 95 7.26 -2.74 17.42
N ASP A 96 6.83 -2.46 16.18
CA ASP A 96 5.96 -3.37 15.44
C ASP A 96 6.61 -4.73 15.23
N GLN A 97 7.78 -4.78 14.58
CA GLN A 97 8.37 -6.08 14.23
C GLN A 97 8.69 -6.93 15.45
N ASN A 98 9.23 -6.36 16.53
CA ASN A 98 9.52 -7.16 17.72
C ASN A 98 8.24 -7.69 18.36
N LEU A 99 7.20 -6.86 18.50
CA LEU A 99 5.93 -7.32 19.08
C LEU A 99 5.21 -8.31 18.17
N TYR A 100 5.26 -8.11 16.86
CA TYR A 100 4.71 -9.00 15.85
C TYR A 100 5.37 -10.38 15.91
N PHE A 101 6.70 -10.45 15.82
CA PHE A 101 7.43 -11.72 15.86
C PHE A 101 7.35 -12.40 17.24
N LEU A 102 7.37 -11.64 18.32
CA LEU A 102 7.20 -12.20 19.66
C LEU A 102 5.78 -12.75 19.86
N GLY A 103 4.75 -12.05 19.36
CA GLY A 103 3.38 -12.56 19.35
C GLY A 103 3.21 -13.78 18.46
N MET A 104 3.86 -13.81 17.30
CA MET A 104 3.92 -14.97 16.41
C MET A 104 4.63 -16.15 17.07
N LYS A 105 5.68 -15.91 17.87
CA LYS A 105 6.37 -16.96 18.65
C LYS A 105 5.42 -17.63 19.64
N TYR A 106 4.56 -16.86 20.33
CA TYR A 106 3.53 -17.39 21.23
C TYR A 106 2.34 -18.05 20.51
N THR A 107 2.17 -17.81 19.21
CA THR A 107 1.02 -18.25 18.42
C THR A 107 1.47 -18.97 17.14
N THR A 108 0.84 -18.68 16.00
CA THR A 108 1.15 -19.27 14.69
C THR A 108 1.31 -18.18 13.62
N ALA A 109 1.91 -18.51 12.48
CA ALA A 109 2.07 -17.56 11.38
C ALA A 109 0.70 -17.13 10.84
N THR A 110 -0.23 -18.07 10.71
CA THR A 110 -1.61 -17.78 10.28
C THR A 110 -2.35 -16.92 11.30
N PHE A 111 -2.14 -17.14 12.61
CA PHE A 111 -2.75 -16.30 13.64
C PHE A 111 -2.24 -14.85 13.58
N ALA A 112 -0.92 -14.67 13.42
CA ALA A 112 -0.30 -13.36 13.40
C ALA A 112 -0.70 -12.54 12.17
N THR A 113 -0.65 -13.15 10.98
CA THR A 113 -1.14 -12.51 9.77
C THR A 113 -2.63 -12.21 9.83
N ALA A 114 -3.40 -13.04 10.52
CA ALA A 114 -4.81 -12.78 10.68
C ALA A 114 -5.13 -11.55 11.53
N MET A 115 -4.45 -11.40 12.65
CA MET A 115 -4.58 -10.22 13.51
C MET A 115 -4.17 -8.93 12.77
N SER A 116 -3.22 -9.05 11.82
CA SER A 116 -2.77 -7.93 10.99
C SER A 116 -3.85 -7.37 10.06
N ASN A 117 -4.98 -8.08 9.87
CA ASN A 117 -6.10 -7.55 9.09
C ASN A 117 -6.88 -6.43 9.78
N ILE A 118 -6.54 -6.11 11.04
CA ILE A 118 -7.02 -4.90 11.73
C ILE A 118 -6.25 -3.65 11.23
N LEU A 119 -5.04 -3.83 10.66
CA LEU A 119 -4.18 -2.74 10.18
C LEU A 119 -4.87 -1.75 9.22
N PRO A 120 -5.63 -2.17 8.18
CA PRO A 120 -6.28 -1.23 7.28
C PRO A 120 -7.29 -0.33 8.01
N ALA A 121 -8.02 -0.89 8.98
CA ALA A 121 -9.02 -0.15 9.76
C ALA A 121 -8.36 0.91 10.65
N ILE A 122 -7.31 0.53 11.40
CA ILE A 122 -6.56 1.49 12.24
C ILE A 122 -5.90 2.56 11.36
N THR A 123 -5.30 2.16 10.23
CA THR A 123 -4.64 3.09 9.30
C THR A 123 -5.62 4.11 8.75
N PHE A 124 -6.83 3.68 8.38
CA PHE A 124 -7.89 4.57 7.91
C PHE A 124 -8.36 5.54 8.98
N LEU A 125 -8.61 5.07 10.21
CA LEU A 125 -9.00 5.93 11.33
C LEU A 125 -7.94 7.00 11.61
N MET A 126 -6.67 6.60 11.64
CA MET A 126 -5.55 7.52 11.82
C MET A 126 -5.42 8.50 10.65
N ALA A 127 -5.60 8.05 9.42
CA ALA A 127 -5.58 8.93 8.24
C ALA A 127 -6.70 9.97 8.27
N CYS A 128 -7.88 9.61 8.78
CA CYS A 128 -8.99 10.55 8.97
C CYS A 128 -8.69 11.55 10.08
N PHE A 129 -8.17 11.11 11.23
CA PHE A 129 -7.78 11.98 12.34
C PHE A 129 -6.69 12.99 11.93
N LEU A 130 -5.72 12.55 11.13
CA LEU A 130 -4.65 13.39 10.59
C LEU A 130 -5.09 14.25 9.39
N GLY A 131 -6.38 14.21 9.00
CA GLY A 131 -6.92 14.98 7.88
C GLY A 131 -6.37 14.59 6.51
N MET A 132 -5.73 13.42 6.40
CA MET A 132 -5.15 12.92 5.14
C MET A 132 -6.19 12.31 4.21
N GLU A 133 -7.31 11.84 4.76
CA GLU A 133 -8.44 11.29 4.00
C GLU A 133 -9.71 12.10 4.29
N ARG A 134 -10.41 12.58 3.25
CA ARG A 134 -11.69 13.27 3.40
C ARG A 134 -12.85 12.32 3.05
N ILE A 135 -13.69 12.01 4.04
CA ILE A 135 -14.80 11.07 3.86
C ILE A 135 -15.99 11.76 3.17
N LYS A 136 -16.16 11.55 1.87
CA LYS A 136 -17.41 11.87 1.16
C LYS A 136 -18.37 10.68 1.28
N ILE A 137 -19.07 10.57 2.42
CA ILE A 137 -19.90 9.40 2.82
C ILE A 137 -21.04 9.11 1.83
N LYS A 138 -21.54 10.12 1.10
CA LYS A 138 -22.69 9.97 0.19
C LYS A 138 -22.36 9.36 -1.19
N SER A 139 -21.09 9.09 -1.49
CA SER A 139 -20.72 8.43 -2.75
C SER A 139 -20.89 6.92 -2.65
N ILE A 140 -21.59 6.32 -3.62
CA ILE A 140 -21.71 4.85 -3.79
C ILE A 140 -20.35 4.15 -3.74
N ARG A 141 -19.29 4.84 -4.15
CA ARG A 141 -17.92 4.33 -4.17
C ARG A 141 -17.25 4.42 -2.79
N SER A 142 -17.50 5.47 -2.04
CA SER A 142 -17.08 5.56 -0.64
C SER A 142 -17.77 4.47 0.20
N GLN A 143 -19.05 4.23 -0.08
CA GLN A 143 -19.79 3.12 0.51
C GLN A 143 -19.19 1.77 0.13
N ALA A 144 -18.85 1.54 -1.15
CA ALA A 144 -18.17 0.31 -1.58
C ALA A 144 -16.81 0.08 -0.89
N LYS A 145 -16.03 1.14 -0.65
CA LYS A 145 -14.77 1.06 0.11
C LYS A 145 -15.02 0.68 1.58
N ILE A 146 -16.01 1.30 2.22
CA ILE A 146 -16.35 1.02 3.63
C ILE A 146 -16.89 -0.40 3.76
N VAL A 147 -17.87 -0.78 2.94
CA VAL A 147 -18.47 -2.12 2.92
C VAL A 147 -17.40 -3.17 2.61
N GLY A 148 -16.57 -2.97 1.58
CA GLY A 148 -15.47 -3.87 1.26
C GLY A 148 -14.48 -4.04 2.41
N THR A 149 -14.17 -2.97 3.15
CA THR A 149 -13.32 -3.04 4.34
C THR A 149 -13.99 -3.85 5.45
N ILE A 150 -15.27 -3.61 5.76
CA ILE A 150 -16.04 -4.36 6.75
C ILE A 150 -16.12 -5.85 6.36
N THR A 151 -16.43 -6.14 5.09
CA THR A 151 -16.46 -7.51 4.56
C THR A 151 -15.10 -8.19 4.68
N THR A 152 -14.00 -7.48 4.40
CA THR A 152 -12.65 -8.04 4.52
C THR A 152 -12.28 -8.35 5.97
N VAL A 153 -12.61 -7.45 6.91
CA VAL A 153 -12.42 -7.67 8.35
C VAL A 153 -13.29 -8.83 8.83
N GLY A 154 -14.57 -8.89 8.41
CA GLY A 154 -15.46 -10.01 8.70
C GLY A 154 -14.94 -11.34 8.17
N GLY A 155 -14.40 -11.36 6.94
CA GLY A 155 -13.73 -12.54 6.37
C GLY A 155 -12.51 -12.97 7.17
N ALA A 156 -11.72 -12.02 7.68
CA ALA A 156 -10.60 -12.31 8.57
C ALA A 156 -11.05 -12.93 9.91
N MET A 157 -12.15 -12.44 10.49
CA MET A 157 -12.76 -13.01 11.70
C MET A 157 -13.30 -14.42 11.45
N ILE A 158 -13.95 -14.66 10.30
CA ILE A 158 -14.43 -16.00 9.91
C ILE A 158 -13.24 -16.96 9.79
N MET A 159 -12.18 -16.53 9.11
CA MET A 159 -10.97 -17.33 8.91
C MET A 159 -10.26 -17.73 10.21
N THR A 160 -10.37 -16.92 11.26
CA THR A 160 -9.72 -17.16 12.55
C THR A 160 -10.59 -17.88 13.57
N LEU A 161 -11.85 -17.47 13.70
CA LEU A 161 -12.75 -17.90 14.76
C LEU A 161 -13.64 -19.08 14.35
N VAL A 162 -13.97 -19.21 13.06
CA VAL A 162 -14.81 -20.31 12.60
C VAL A 162 -13.95 -21.56 12.45
N LYS A 163 -14.10 -22.46 13.42
CA LYS A 163 -13.62 -23.83 13.30
C LYS A 163 -14.66 -24.64 12.54
N GLY A 164 -14.20 -25.43 11.59
CA GLY A 164 -15.03 -26.37 10.84
C GLY A 164 -14.32 -27.71 10.71
N PRO A 165 -14.85 -28.66 9.91
CA PRO A 165 -14.15 -29.90 9.64
C PRO A 165 -12.74 -29.63 9.10
N ILE A 166 -11.78 -30.46 9.53
CA ILE A 166 -10.40 -30.39 9.03
C ILE A 166 -10.43 -30.87 7.58
N ILE A 167 -10.02 -30.00 6.67
CA ILE A 167 -9.94 -30.31 5.25
C ILE A 167 -8.54 -30.82 4.99
N GLN A 168 -8.43 -32.13 4.78
CA GLN A 168 -7.18 -32.76 4.34
C GLN A 168 -7.00 -32.46 2.86
N LEU A 169 -6.38 -31.31 2.53
CA LEU A 169 -6.08 -30.95 1.14
C LEU A 169 -5.19 -32.00 0.46
N PHE A 170 -4.26 -32.63 1.19
CA PHE A 170 -3.47 -33.75 0.68
C PHE A 170 -3.14 -34.77 1.78
N ARG A 171 -3.54 -36.02 1.55
CA ARG A 171 -3.30 -37.18 2.40
C ARG A 171 -1.85 -37.64 2.27
N LYS A 172 -1.02 -37.52 3.33
CA LYS A 172 0.05 -38.50 3.53
C LYS A 172 -0.61 -39.81 3.95
N LYS A 173 -0.48 -40.84 3.12
CA LYS A 173 -0.93 -42.20 3.46
C LYS A 173 -0.01 -42.72 4.56
N GLY A 174 -0.57 -42.91 5.75
CA GLY A 174 0.07 -43.61 6.85
C GLY A 174 0.67 -42.72 7.94
N SER A 175 -0.17 -42.20 8.83
CA SER A 175 0.08 -42.38 10.27
C SER A 175 -1.25 -42.36 11.01
N SER A 176 -1.41 -43.30 11.91
CA SER A 176 -2.51 -43.44 12.86
C SER A 176 -2.95 -42.10 13.47
N ILE A 177 -4.21 -41.74 13.25
CA ILE A 177 -4.90 -40.65 13.94
C ILE A 177 -5.26 -41.17 15.32
N ASN A 178 -4.30 -41.18 16.23
CA ASN A 178 -4.49 -41.34 17.68
C ASN A 178 -3.12 -41.02 18.30
N GLU A 179 -2.89 -39.74 18.62
CA GLU A 179 -1.80 -39.17 19.45
C GLU A 179 -1.42 -37.77 18.91
N LEU A 180 -2.30 -36.76 19.04
CA LEU A 180 -1.85 -35.37 19.27
C LEU A 180 -3.00 -34.45 19.73
N GLN A 181 -3.75 -34.85 20.75
CA GLN A 181 -4.67 -33.95 21.46
C GLN A 181 -4.06 -33.49 22.80
N LYS A 182 -2.75 -33.18 22.81
CA LYS A 182 -2.03 -32.57 23.96
C LYS A 182 -1.43 -31.20 23.66
N GLY A 183 -1.64 -30.63 22.48
CA GLY A 183 -1.15 -29.31 22.08
C GLY A 183 -2.24 -28.24 22.07
N GLY A 184 -3.13 -28.21 23.05
CA GLY A 184 -4.06 -27.09 23.20
C GLY A 184 -3.25 -25.82 23.42
N VAL A 185 -3.25 -24.91 22.45
CA VAL A 185 -2.57 -23.62 22.53
C VAL A 185 -2.98 -22.97 23.85
N ASN A 186 -2.04 -22.82 24.78
CA ASN A 186 -2.33 -22.26 26.09
C ASN A 186 -3.03 -20.91 25.89
N LEU A 187 -4.26 -20.79 26.37
CA LEU A 187 -5.11 -19.62 26.15
C LEU A 187 -4.38 -18.33 26.57
N GLN A 188 -3.56 -18.40 27.63
CA GLN A 188 -2.72 -17.30 28.10
C GLN A 188 -1.66 -16.88 27.06
N HIS A 189 -0.98 -17.83 26.42
CA HIS A 189 -0.02 -17.52 25.35
C HIS A 189 -0.72 -16.94 24.12
N SER A 190 -1.91 -17.43 23.77
CA SER A 190 -2.72 -16.89 22.68
C SER A 190 -3.16 -15.45 22.93
N ILE A 191 -3.66 -15.14 24.13
CA ILE A 191 -4.08 -13.78 24.51
C ILE A 191 -2.87 -12.84 24.53
N LYS A 192 -1.76 -13.27 25.13
CA LYS A 192 -0.51 -12.50 25.16
C LYS A 192 -0.04 -12.19 23.72
N GLY A 193 -0.02 -13.20 22.85
CA GLY A 193 0.36 -13.02 21.45
C GLY A 193 -0.57 -12.06 20.70
N ALA A 194 -1.89 -12.19 20.90
CA ALA A 194 -2.88 -11.30 20.28
C ALA A 194 -2.70 -9.84 20.70
N LEU A 195 -2.47 -9.57 22.00
CA LEU A 195 -2.21 -8.22 22.51
C LEU A 195 -0.95 -7.62 21.91
N MET A 196 0.14 -8.38 21.85
CA MET A 196 1.41 -7.92 21.28
C MET A 196 1.25 -7.56 19.80
N ILE A 197 0.59 -8.42 19.01
CA ILE A 197 0.37 -8.17 17.58
C ILE A 197 -0.56 -6.99 17.36
N THR A 198 -1.58 -6.80 18.21
CA THR A 198 -2.47 -5.64 18.13
C THR A 198 -1.72 -4.32 18.35
N VAL A 199 -0.84 -4.28 19.36
CA VAL A 199 0.02 -3.11 19.60
C VAL A 199 0.99 -2.90 18.43
N GLY A 200 1.54 -3.98 17.88
CA GLY A 200 2.37 -3.91 16.66
C GLY A 200 1.61 -3.30 15.49
N CYS A 201 0.40 -3.79 15.19
CA CYS A 201 -0.46 -3.26 14.13
C CYS A 201 -0.78 -1.77 14.31
N PHE A 202 -1.01 -1.32 15.55
CA PHE A 202 -1.19 0.11 15.83
C PHE A 202 0.08 0.91 15.52
N SER A 203 1.24 0.40 15.92
CA SER A 203 2.54 1.01 15.61
C SER A 203 2.82 1.06 14.11
N TRP A 204 2.49 -0.02 13.38
CA TRP A 204 2.61 -0.09 11.92
C TRP A 204 1.66 0.88 11.22
N ALA A 205 0.43 1.04 11.71
CA ALA A 205 -0.50 2.05 11.20
C ALA A 205 0.05 3.48 11.40
N CYS A 206 0.62 3.77 12.56
CA CYS A 206 1.29 5.05 12.84
C CYS A 206 2.46 5.27 11.87
N PHE A 207 3.28 4.23 11.64
CA PHE A 207 4.37 4.27 10.67
C PHE A 207 3.89 4.60 9.25
N MET A 208 2.85 3.90 8.76
CA MET A 208 2.30 4.12 7.42
C MET A 208 1.85 5.58 7.22
N ASN A 209 1.12 6.12 8.20
CA ASN A 209 0.66 7.50 8.16
C ASN A 209 1.82 8.52 8.26
N LEU A 210 2.75 8.30 9.19
CA LEU A 210 3.92 9.16 9.34
C LEU A 210 4.85 9.10 8.12
N GLN A 211 4.95 7.95 7.46
CA GLN A 211 5.77 7.77 6.26
C GLN A 211 5.19 8.59 5.11
N ALA A 212 3.86 8.55 4.93
CA ALA A 212 3.17 9.39 3.95
C ALA A 212 3.41 10.89 4.20
N ILE A 213 3.38 11.33 5.46
CA ILE A 213 3.68 12.73 5.83
C ILE A 213 5.15 13.07 5.57
N THR A 214 6.06 12.17 5.91
CA THR A 214 7.51 12.40 5.78
C THR A 214 7.93 12.50 4.32
N LEU A 215 7.35 11.68 3.44
CA LEU A 215 7.60 11.71 2.00
C LEU A 215 7.19 13.03 1.33
N LYS A 216 6.30 13.83 1.93
CA LYS A 216 6.00 15.19 1.44
C LYS A 216 7.16 16.16 1.68
N THR A 217 7.89 16.00 2.79
CA THR A 217 9.03 16.83 3.16
C THR A 217 10.39 16.26 2.71
N TYR A 218 10.45 14.95 2.47
CA TYR A 218 11.65 14.22 2.06
C TYR A 218 11.31 13.26 0.91
N PRO A 219 11.11 13.77 -0.33
CA PRO A 219 10.55 13.02 -1.46
C PRO A 219 11.59 12.12 -2.17
N THR A 220 12.42 11.42 -1.41
CA THR A 220 13.44 10.48 -1.90
C THR A 220 13.28 9.13 -1.20
N GLU A 221 12.61 8.20 -1.87
CA GLU A 221 12.08 6.96 -1.27
C GLU A 221 13.21 5.97 -0.90
N LEU A 222 14.26 5.88 -1.72
CA LEU A 222 15.41 5.01 -1.45
C LEU A 222 16.22 5.52 -0.25
N SER A 223 16.54 6.82 -0.21
CA SER A 223 17.25 7.44 0.89
C SER A 223 16.44 7.40 2.18
N LEU A 224 15.12 7.58 2.10
CA LEU A 224 14.25 7.43 3.27
C LEU A 224 14.30 5.99 3.80
N THR A 225 14.22 5.01 2.90
CA THR A 225 14.32 3.59 3.25
C THR A 225 15.67 3.25 3.90
N ALA A 226 16.77 3.75 3.34
CA ALA A 226 18.11 3.57 3.90
C ALA A 226 18.21 4.14 5.32
N TRP A 227 17.70 5.36 5.55
CA TRP A 227 17.69 5.97 6.89
C TRP A 227 16.81 5.21 7.89
N ILE A 228 15.61 4.77 7.48
CA ILE A 228 14.72 3.98 8.34
C ILE A 228 15.40 2.66 8.73
N CYS A 229 16.03 1.96 7.78
CA CYS A 229 16.72 0.71 8.06
C CYS A 229 17.98 0.93 8.94
N LEU A 230 18.76 1.98 8.68
CA LEU A 230 19.96 2.29 9.45
C LEU A 230 19.61 2.61 10.91
N LEU A 231 18.66 3.52 11.12
CA LEU A 231 18.22 3.89 12.48
C LEU A 231 17.47 2.74 13.15
N GLY A 232 16.69 1.95 12.40
CA GLY A 232 16.03 0.74 12.90
C GLY A 232 17.03 -0.32 13.36
N THR A 233 18.15 -0.48 12.64
CA THR A 233 19.27 -1.34 13.06
C THR A 233 19.88 -0.83 14.36
N ALA A 234 20.19 0.47 14.45
CA ALA A 234 20.81 1.06 15.62
C ALA A 234 19.92 0.98 16.88
N GLN A 235 18.65 1.41 16.76
CA GLN A 235 17.68 1.35 17.85
C GLN A 235 17.36 -0.10 18.22
N GLY A 236 17.17 -0.97 17.23
CA GLY A 236 16.92 -2.39 17.42
C GLY A 236 18.08 -3.08 18.13
N ALA A 237 19.33 -2.69 17.82
CA ALA A 237 20.51 -3.24 18.49
C ALA A 237 20.56 -2.83 19.96
N ILE A 238 20.21 -1.58 20.30
CA ILE A 238 20.10 -1.13 21.69
C ILE A 238 19.06 -1.98 22.44
N VAL A 239 17.88 -2.18 21.86
CA VAL A 239 16.82 -3.02 22.46
C VAL A 239 17.29 -4.47 22.60
N ALA A 240 17.92 -5.05 21.58
CA ALA A 240 18.43 -6.42 21.62
C ALA A 240 19.51 -6.61 22.71
N LEU A 241 20.43 -5.65 22.85
CA LEU A 241 21.46 -5.69 23.90
C LEU A 241 20.87 -5.61 25.31
N ILE A 242 19.76 -4.88 25.48
CA ILE A 242 19.05 -4.79 26.77
C ILE A 242 18.26 -6.07 27.05
N MET A 243 17.51 -6.57 26.07
CA MET A 243 16.59 -7.70 26.24
C MET A 243 17.30 -9.05 26.31
N GLU A 244 18.42 -9.21 25.60
CA GLU A 244 19.23 -10.44 25.59
C GLU A 244 20.51 -10.28 26.42
N ARG A 245 20.48 -9.39 27.42
CA ARG A 245 21.63 -9.10 28.27
C ARG A 245 22.11 -10.38 28.96
N GLY A 246 23.40 -10.69 28.79
CA GLY A 246 24.02 -11.89 29.36
C GLY A 246 23.94 -13.14 28.50
N ASN A 247 23.31 -13.08 27.31
CA ASN A 247 23.23 -14.19 26.36
C ASN A 247 23.89 -13.83 25.02
N ALA A 248 25.22 -13.72 24.98
CA ALA A 248 25.92 -13.34 23.75
C ALA A 248 25.72 -14.34 22.59
N SER A 249 25.41 -15.61 22.89
CA SER A 249 25.17 -16.64 21.89
C SER A 249 23.96 -16.39 21.00
N VAL A 250 22.98 -15.55 21.39
CA VAL A 250 21.87 -15.22 20.47
C VAL A 250 22.31 -14.42 19.25
N TRP A 251 23.48 -13.78 19.31
CA TRP A 251 24.05 -13.04 18.19
C TRP A 251 24.78 -13.94 17.19
N SER A 252 25.17 -15.16 17.56
CA SER A 252 25.76 -16.10 16.61
C SER A 252 24.70 -16.63 15.66
N ILE A 253 24.81 -16.24 14.39
CA ILE A 253 23.96 -16.76 13.32
C ILE A 253 24.72 -17.88 12.60
N SER A 254 24.13 -19.06 12.55
CA SER A 254 24.69 -20.21 11.84
C SER A 254 24.34 -20.13 10.35
N TRP A 255 25.06 -20.89 9.51
CA TRP A 255 24.73 -21.08 8.09
C TRP A 255 23.52 -22.01 7.90
N ASP A 256 22.39 -21.62 8.48
CA ASP A 256 21.16 -22.39 8.50
C ASP A 256 19.97 -21.54 8.02
N THR A 257 18.77 -22.07 8.24
CA THR A 257 17.48 -21.40 8.07
C THR A 257 17.43 -20.01 8.70
N LYS A 258 18.12 -19.74 9.81
CA LYS A 258 18.13 -18.41 10.48
C LYS A 258 18.81 -17.36 9.62
N LEU A 259 19.95 -17.70 9.01
CA LEU A 259 20.64 -16.80 8.07
C LEU A 259 19.82 -16.58 6.80
N LEU A 260 19.24 -17.65 6.23
CA LEU A 260 18.36 -17.54 5.07
C LEU A 260 17.17 -16.61 5.35
N THR A 261 16.53 -16.79 6.50
CA THR A 261 15.41 -15.96 6.96
C THR A 261 15.83 -14.49 7.13
N ALA A 262 16.99 -14.23 7.74
CA ALA A 262 17.52 -12.87 7.88
C ALA A 262 17.82 -12.21 6.54
N LEU A 263 18.46 -12.92 5.60
CA LEU A 263 18.78 -12.42 4.26
C LEU A 263 17.53 -12.14 3.44
N TYR A 264 16.62 -13.11 3.35
CA TYR A 264 15.35 -12.94 2.63
C TYR A 264 14.55 -11.76 3.17
N SER A 265 14.35 -11.72 4.49
CA SER A 265 13.54 -10.68 5.13
C SER A 265 14.20 -9.30 5.02
N GLY A 266 15.53 -9.24 5.07
CA GLY A 266 16.27 -7.99 4.92
C GLY A 266 16.21 -7.44 3.49
N ILE A 267 16.52 -8.28 2.50
CA ILE A 267 16.55 -7.86 1.09
C ILE A 267 15.15 -7.55 0.58
N VAL A 268 14.22 -8.51 0.74
CA VAL A 268 12.88 -8.42 0.14
C VAL A 268 11.99 -7.54 1.01
N CYS A 269 11.84 -7.89 2.29
CA CYS A 269 10.77 -7.33 3.13
C CYS A 269 11.12 -6.01 3.83
N SER A 270 12.38 -5.65 3.98
CA SER A 270 12.80 -4.35 4.52
C SER A 270 13.39 -3.47 3.43
N GLY A 271 14.29 -3.99 2.60
CA GLY A 271 14.91 -3.21 1.53
C GLY A 271 13.93 -2.86 0.42
N LEU A 272 13.52 -3.87 -0.34
CA LEU A 272 12.66 -3.67 -1.51
C LEU A 272 11.26 -3.22 -1.13
N THR A 273 10.67 -3.81 -0.09
CA THR A 273 9.32 -3.47 0.35
C THR A 273 9.17 -2.04 0.83
N TYR A 274 10.03 -1.51 1.71
CA TYR A 274 9.87 -0.11 2.15
C TYR A 274 10.06 0.88 1.01
N TYR A 275 10.96 0.57 0.08
CA TYR A 275 11.12 1.39 -1.12
C TYR A 275 9.85 1.39 -1.98
N ILE A 276 9.38 0.21 -2.40
CA ILE A 276 8.18 0.07 -3.23
C ILE A 276 6.96 0.64 -2.51
N GLN A 277 6.81 0.36 -1.23
CA GLN A 277 5.77 0.92 -0.37
C GLN A 277 5.82 2.44 -0.37
N GLY A 278 7.00 3.05 -0.18
CA GLY A 278 7.16 4.50 -0.23
C GLY A 278 6.76 5.11 -1.57
N VAL A 279 7.09 4.43 -2.68
CA VAL A 279 6.66 4.84 -4.03
C VAL A 279 5.14 4.80 -4.15
N ILE A 280 4.50 3.69 -3.75
CA ILE A 280 3.03 3.55 -3.79
C ILE A 280 2.34 4.56 -2.85
N MET A 281 2.96 4.84 -1.70
CA MET A 281 2.46 5.77 -0.68
C MET A 281 2.28 7.17 -1.25
N LYS A 282 3.25 7.63 -2.03
CA LYS A 282 3.23 8.93 -2.69
C LYS A 282 2.11 9.03 -3.73
N ASP A 283 1.87 7.94 -4.46
CA ASP A 283 0.89 7.90 -5.56
C ASP A 283 -0.56 7.63 -5.10
N ARG A 284 -0.73 6.80 -4.07
CA ARG A 284 -2.03 6.20 -3.71
C ARG A 284 -2.41 6.34 -2.23
N GLY A 285 -1.49 6.82 -1.40
CA GLY A 285 -1.68 7.05 0.03
C GLY A 285 -1.59 5.79 0.91
N PRO A 286 -1.54 5.96 2.25
CA PRO A 286 -1.31 4.89 3.22
C PRO A 286 -2.41 3.84 3.26
N VAL A 287 -3.66 4.29 3.17
CA VAL A 287 -4.83 3.39 3.20
C VAL A 287 -4.82 2.43 2.01
N PHE A 288 -4.30 2.84 0.85
CA PHE A 288 -4.21 1.96 -0.31
C PHE A 288 -3.26 0.80 -0.08
N VAL A 289 -2.07 1.06 0.47
CA VAL A 289 -1.08 0.00 0.74
C VAL A 289 -1.63 -1.01 1.75
N THR A 290 -2.17 -0.52 2.87
CA THR A 290 -2.60 -1.38 3.97
C THR A 290 -3.83 -2.22 3.60
N ALA A 291 -4.70 -1.75 2.71
CA ALA A 291 -5.91 -2.45 2.30
C ALA A 291 -5.66 -3.85 1.70
N PHE A 292 -4.44 -4.14 1.22
CA PHE A 292 -4.09 -5.44 0.66
C PHE A 292 -3.46 -6.41 1.67
N SER A 293 -3.22 -6.00 2.92
CA SER A 293 -2.69 -6.91 3.97
C SER A 293 -3.46 -8.24 4.11
N PRO A 294 -4.79 -8.30 3.91
CA PRO A 294 -5.54 -9.56 3.98
C PRO A 294 -5.17 -10.56 2.88
N LEU A 295 -4.56 -10.12 1.78
CA LEU A 295 -4.03 -11.03 0.76
C LEU A 295 -2.81 -11.81 1.29
N SER A 296 -1.94 -11.20 2.09
CA SER A 296 -0.82 -11.92 2.74
C SER A 296 -1.34 -13.06 3.62
N MET A 297 -2.40 -12.81 4.40
CA MET A 297 -3.04 -13.82 5.24
C MET A 297 -3.54 -15.05 4.46
N VAL A 298 -4.13 -14.85 3.28
CA VAL A 298 -4.56 -15.97 2.41
C VAL A 298 -3.35 -16.78 1.93
N ILE A 299 -2.28 -16.11 1.48
CA ILE A 299 -1.05 -16.77 1.01
C ILE A 299 -0.38 -17.54 2.16
N VAL A 300 -0.27 -16.92 3.34
CA VAL A 300 0.30 -17.55 4.54
C VAL A 300 -0.50 -18.77 4.97
N ALA A 301 -1.82 -18.73 4.96
CA ALA A 301 -2.62 -19.89 5.35
C ALA A 301 -2.44 -21.08 4.40
N ILE A 302 -2.20 -20.82 3.11
CA ILE A 302 -1.87 -21.86 2.14
C ILE A 302 -0.46 -22.39 2.42
N MET A 303 0.56 -21.51 2.48
CA MET A 303 1.96 -21.92 2.69
C MET A 303 2.20 -22.59 4.05
N SER A 304 1.58 -22.11 5.12
CA SER A 304 1.71 -22.65 6.48
C SER A 304 1.11 -24.05 6.60
N SER A 305 0.07 -24.36 5.82
CA SER A 305 -0.48 -25.71 5.76
C SER A 305 0.50 -26.73 5.15
N PHE A 306 1.31 -26.31 4.18
CA PHE A 306 2.31 -27.17 3.53
C PHE A 306 3.60 -27.28 4.33
N ILE A 307 4.12 -26.15 4.85
CA ILE A 307 5.48 -26.07 5.41
C ILE A 307 5.46 -26.25 6.93
N LEU A 308 4.48 -25.68 7.63
CA LEU A 308 4.39 -25.73 9.10
C LEU A 308 3.40 -26.81 9.59
N ALA A 309 2.78 -27.55 8.67
CA ALA A 309 1.72 -28.52 8.95
C ALA A 309 0.55 -27.93 9.78
N GLU A 310 0.26 -26.64 9.61
CA GLU A 310 -0.90 -26.02 10.26
C GLU A 310 -2.21 -26.59 9.71
N GLN A 311 -3.12 -27.00 10.60
CA GLN A 311 -4.40 -27.58 10.19
C GLN A 311 -5.26 -26.56 9.42
N MET A 312 -5.77 -26.96 8.25
CA MET A 312 -6.71 -26.15 7.48
C MET A 312 -8.16 -26.53 7.82
N TYR A 313 -8.88 -25.59 8.43
CA TYR A 313 -10.30 -25.75 8.75
C TYR A 313 -11.18 -25.14 7.64
N LEU A 314 -12.40 -25.66 7.46
CA LEU A 314 -13.38 -25.10 6.51
C LEU A 314 -13.59 -23.58 6.68
N GLY A 315 -13.60 -23.08 7.92
CA GLY A 315 -13.72 -21.65 8.18
C GLY A 315 -12.58 -20.80 7.61
N ARG A 316 -11.36 -21.36 7.46
CA ARG A 316 -10.25 -20.67 6.77
C ARG A 316 -10.53 -20.48 5.29
N ILE A 317 -11.11 -21.47 4.63
CA ILE A 317 -11.48 -21.39 3.21
C ILE A 317 -12.61 -20.39 3.01
N LEU A 318 -13.68 -20.49 3.80
CA LEU A 318 -14.81 -19.56 3.73
C LEU A 318 -14.37 -18.11 4.01
N GLY A 319 -13.55 -17.89 5.03
CA GLY A 319 -13.02 -16.58 5.34
C GLY A 319 -12.12 -16.01 4.23
N ALA A 320 -11.29 -16.85 3.58
CA ALA A 320 -10.49 -16.43 2.43
C ALA A 320 -11.36 -15.98 1.23
N ILE A 321 -12.46 -16.69 0.93
CA ILE A 321 -13.41 -16.29 -0.12
C ILE A 321 -14.02 -14.92 0.19
N VAL A 322 -14.44 -14.71 1.45
CA VAL A 322 -15.01 -13.43 1.91
C VAL A 322 -13.97 -12.31 1.84
N ILE A 323 -12.71 -12.57 2.19
CA ILE A 323 -11.60 -11.61 2.05
C ILE A 323 -11.42 -11.20 0.59
N VAL A 324 -11.37 -12.14 -0.35
CA VAL A 324 -11.21 -11.85 -1.78
C VAL A 324 -12.39 -11.01 -2.31
N ALA A 325 -13.62 -11.34 -1.90
CA ALA A 325 -14.80 -10.55 -2.25
C ALA A 325 -14.74 -9.12 -1.67
N GLY A 326 -14.33 -8.97 -0.41
CA GLY A 326 -14.13 -7.67 0.23
C GLY A 326 -13.08 -6.81 -0.46
N LEU A 327 -11.92 -7.39 -0.78
CA LEU A 327 -10.85 -6.73 -1.53
C LEU A 327 -11.32 -6.30 -2.93
N TYR A 328 -12.11 -7.13 -3.61
CA TYR A 328 -12.71 -6.76 -4.89
C TYR A 328 -13.58 -5.51 -4.78
N PHE A 329 -14.44 -5.40 -3.76
CA PHE A 329 -15.25 -4.20 -3.53
C PHE A 329 -14.40 -2.96 -3.25
N VAL A 330 -13.31 -3.08 -2.49
CA VAL A 330 -12.37 -1.98 -2.22
C VAL A 330 -11.69 -1.52 -3.52
N VAL A 331 -11.19 -2.45 -4.32
CA VAL A 331 -10.54 -2.17 -5.61
C VAL A 331 -11.55 -1.54 -6.59
N TRP A 332 -12.75 -2.08 -6.69
CA TRP A 332 -13.81 -1.54 -7.54
C TRP A 332 -14.19 -0.12 -7.12
N GLY A 333 -14.36 0.13 -5.82
CA GLY A 333 -14.63 1.45 -5.26
C GLY A 333 -13.52 2.48 -5.55
N LYS A 334 -12.27 2.04 -5.80
CA LYS A 334 -11.16 2.92 -6.21
C LYS A 334 -10.94 3.00 -7.72
N SER A 335 -11.43 2.06 -8.52
CA SER A 335 -11.11 1.92 -9.95
C SER A 335 -11.38 3.16 -10.81
N LYS A 336 -12.26 4.07 -10.37
CA LYS A 336 -12.74 5.22 -11.17
C LYS A 336 -12.54 6.61 -10.56
N ASP A 337 -11.80 6.72 -9.45
CA ASP A 337 -11.30 8.03 -8.96
C ASP A 337 -10.17 8.57 -9.86
N TYR A 338 -9.71 7.76 -10.82
CA TYR A 338 -8.62 8.05 -11.76
C TYR A 338 -9.08 8.57 -13.12
N ASP A 339 -10.39 8.61 -13.38
CA ASP A 339 -10.95 9.25 -14.57
C ASP A 339 -11.29 10.73 -14.32
N SER A 340 -11.36 11.16 -13.06
CA SER A 340 -11.73 12.53 -12.64
C SER A 340 -10.56 13.47 -12.39
N LEU A 341 -9.29 13.03 -12.52
CA LEU A 341 -8.12 13.88 -12.28
C LEU A 341 -7.60 14.63 -13.51
N PHE A 342 -8.33 14.58 -14.63
CA PHE A 342 -8.08 15.43 -15.78
C PHE A 342 -9.40 16.09 -16.17
N PRO A 343 -9.68 17.33 -15.75
CA PRO A 343 -10.59 18.14 -16.56
C PRO A 343 -10.01 18.12 -17.97
N LEU A 344 -10.85 17.75 -18.94
CA LEU A 344 -10.57 17.97 -20.36
C LEU A 344 -10.10 19.42 -20.49
N THR A 345 -8.80 19.62 -20.66
CA THR A 345 -8.29 20.92 -21.08
C THR A 345 -8.45 20.95 -22.59
N ASP A 346 -9.70 21.02 -23.03
CA ASP A 346 -10.05 21.46 -24.38
C ASP A 346 -10.65 22.84 -24.23
N ASN A 347 -9.75 23.82 -24.26
CA ASN A 347 -9.81 25.01 -25.11
C ASN A 347 -8.60 25.86 -24.76
N GLN A 348 -7.56 25.74 -25.58
CA GLN A 348 -6.53 26.77 -25.69
C GLN A 348 -7.19 28.05 -26.21
N THR A 349 -7.57 28.95 -25.30
CA THR A 349 -7.59 30.38 -25.63
C THR A 349 -6.16 30.85 -25.40
N ALA A 350 -5.45 31.15 -26.50
CA ALA A 350 -4.11 31.69 -26.46
C ALA A 350 -4.06 32.97 -25.59
N PRO A 351 -3.00 33.19 -24.78
CA PRO A 351 -2.84 34.44 -24.07
C PRO A 351 -2.51 35.56 -25.06
N ALA A 352 -3.40 36.55 -25.15
CA ALA A 352 -3.14 37.80 -25.83
C ALA A 352 -1.90 38.46 -25.22
N LYS A 353 -0.87 38.69 -26.06
CA LYS A 353 0.24 39.56 -25.72
C LYS A 353 -0.29 40.99 -25.58
N GLN A 354 -0.24 41.53 -24.38
CA GLN A 354 -0.20 42.98 -24.17
C GLN A 354 1.27 43.43 -24.29
N THR A 355 1.55 44.34 -25.20
CA THR A 355 2.72 45.22 -25.13
C THR A 355 2.32 46.59 -25.66
N MET A 356 2.85 47.58 -24.96
CA MET A 356 2.46 48.98 -24.83
C MET A 356 2.48 49.82 -26.11
N ASP A 357 1.75 50.93 -25.99
CA ASP A 357 1.58 52.10 -26.85
C ASP A 357 2.84 52.58 -27.59
N GLN A 358 2.61 53.01 -28.84
CA GLN A 358 3.32 54.14 -29.43
C GLN A 358 2.41 54.89 -30.41
N ASP A 359 2.25 56.20 -30.15
CA ASP A 359 1.54 57.21 -30.94
C ASP A 359 1.83 57.16 -32.45
N ASN A 360 0.79 57.31 -33.28
CA ASN A 360 0.69 58.43 -34.24
C ASN A 360 -0.65 58.47 -35.00
N ASN A 361 -1.25 59.67 -35.05
CA ASN A 361 -2.15 60.30 -36.03
C ASN A 361 -2.86 59.47 -37.12
N GLY A 362 -4.16 59.76 -37.30
CA GLY A 362 -4.80 59.84 -38.62
C GLY A 362 -6.22 59.27 -38.73
N ASP A 363 -7.18 60.16 -39.00
CA ASP A 363 -8.57 60.01 -39.44
C ASP A 363 -9.05 58.64 -39.98
N GLY A 364 -10.26 58.24 -39.59
CA GLY A 364 -11.05 57.26 -40.34
C GLY A 364 -12.09 56.49 -39.54
N ILE A 365 -13.36 56.86 -39.75
CA ILE A 365 -14.57 56.15 -39.29
C ILE A 365 -14.59 54.71 -39.81
N SER A 366 -14.82 53.71 -38.95
CA SER A 366 -15.52 52.48 -39.36
C SER A 366 -16.03 51.66 -38.16
N CYS A 367 -17.35 51.42 -38.16
CA CYS A 367 -18.07 50.53 -37.27
C CYS A 367 -17.82 49.07 -37.64
N HIS A 368 -17.62 48.17 -36.67
CA HIS A 368 -17.92 46.76 -36.90
C HIS A 368 -18.71 46.12 -35.74
N GLU A 369 -19.82 45.55 -36.19
CA GLU A 369 -20.96 44.97 -35.51
C GLU A 369 -20.65 43.57 -34.94
N ILE A 370 -21.25 43.29 -33.78
CA ILE A 370 -21.16 42.02 -33.05
C ILE A 370 -22.15 41.03 -33.67
N ILE A 371 -21.67 39.86 -34.10
CA ILE A 371 -22.55 38.74 -34.49
C ILE A 371 -22.29 37.55 -33.57
N THR A 372 -23.28 37.30 -32.69
CA THR A 372 -23.43 36.09 -31.89
C THR A 372 -24.30 35.12 -32.69
N ILE A 373 -23.84 33.90 -32.97
CA ILE A 373 -24.71 32.83 -33.50
C ILE A 373 -24.60 31.61 -32.59
N ASP A 374 -25.73 31.33 -31.95
CA ASP A 374 -26.08 30.11 -31.24
C ASP A 374 -26.44 29.01 -32.25
N ALA A 375 -25.95 27.79 -32.06
CA ALA A 375 -26.19 26.66 -32.97
C ALA A 375 -26.81 25.50 -32.20
N SER A 376 -28.13 25.53 -32.09
CA SER A 376 -28.97 24.42 -31.64
C SER A 376 -29.49 23.60 -32.83
N ASN A 377 -29.16 22.31 -32.79
CA ASN A 377 -29.91 21.14 -33.28
C ASN A 377 -30.12 20.86 -34.79
N LYS A 378 -29.52 19.71 -35.19
CA LYS A 378 -30.03 18.61 -36.05
C LYS A 378 -30.89 18.92 -37.30
N GLY A 379 -30.32 18.57 -38.46
CA GLY A 379 -30.87 17.47 -39.27
C GLY A 379 -31.55 17.81 -40.60
N THR A 380 -30.97 17.24 -41.67
CA THR A 380 -31.57 16.87 -42.97
C THR A 380 -31.41 17.86 -44.14
N MET A 381 -30.82 17.34 -45.23
CA MET A 381 -30.56 18.01 -46.50
C MET A 381 -31.83 18.20 -47.33
N THR A 382 -31.94 19.35 -48.01
CA THR A 382 -32.41 19.46 -49.39
C THR A 382 -31.97 20.81 -49.99
N ILE A 383 -31.47 20.75 -51.23
CA ILE A 383 -31.06 21.88 -52.06
C ILE A 383 -32.28 22.36 -52.84
N GLU A 384 -32.58 23.66 -52.83
CA GLU A 384 -33.37 24.28 -53.91
C GLU A 384 -33.09 25.78 -54.10
N VAL A 385 -33.36 26.24 -55.32
CA VAL A 385 -32.73 27.30 -56.11
C VAL A 385 -33.24 28.73 -55.79
N GLN A 386 -32.36 29.73 -55.95
CA GLN A 386 -32.65 31.17 -55.87
C GLN A 386 -33.78 31.64 -56.81
N LYS A 387 -34.58 32.62 -56.35
CA LYS A 387 -34.98 33.74 -57.21
C LYS A 387 -35.17 35.04 -56.42
N SER A 388 -34.50 36.08 -56.91
CA SER A 388 -34.54 37.49 -56.52
C SER A 388 -35.89 38.13 -56.86
N ASP A 389 -36.42 39.00 -55.99
CA ASP A 389 -36.95 40.29 -56.48
C ASP A 389 -37.00 41.40 -55.43
N LYS A 390 -36.82 42.62 -55.96
CA LYS A 390 -36.58 43.90 -55.27
C LYS A 390 -37.86 44.64 -54.87
N GLY A 391 -37.70 45.48 -53.84
CA GLY A 391 -38.35 46.80 -53.73
C GLY A 391 -39.68 46.81 -52.95
N ASN A 392 -40.11 47.91 -52.36
CA ASN A 392 -39.58 49.25 -52.13
C ASN A 392 -40.58 49.95 -51.19
N GLN A 393 -40.12 50.91 -50.37
CA GLN A 393 -40.87 52.09 -49.84
C GLN A 393 -42.10 51.86 -48.92
N THR A 394 -42.59 52.77 -48.08
CA THR A 394 -42.16 53.90 -47.20
C THR A 394 -43.48 54.32 -46.51
N THR A 395 -43.43 54.95 -45.33
CA THR A 395 -44.50 55.79 -44.68
C THR A 395 -45.77 55.05 -44.22
N ALA A 396 -46.39 55.32 -43.08
CA ALA A 396 -46.37 56.48 -42.17
C ALA A 396 -46.59 56.03 -40.72
#